data_AF-A0A1G2PFE2-F1
#
_entry.id   AF-A0A1G2PFE2-F1
#
_cell.length_a   1.000
_cell.length_b   1.000
_cell.length_c   1.000
_cell.angle_alpha   90.00
_cell.angle_beta   90.00
_cell.angle_gamma   90.00
#
_symmetry.space_group_name_H-M   'P 1'
#
loop_
_entity.id
_entity.type
_entity.pdbx_description
1 polymer ?
#
loop_
_entity_poly.entity_id
_entity_poly.type
_entity_poly.pdbx_seq_one_letter_code
_entity_poly.pdbx_strand_id
1 'polypeptide(L)'
;MFKSFVRFFDRLEDKVRVRLSHRSIIYALIGGSMVVLFWRGIWHTGDILMAKGGFWGWFFYEPITLIWTSLILLLTGLFVSSFIGERIVISGLKREKKITDKTEEEVQAEESEIKKLDRKMDLIMKEITTLKDDLAKK
;
A
#
# COMPACT_ATOMS: atom_id res chain seq x y z
N MET A 1 -30.83 -8.27 -2.28
CA MET A 1 -30.14 -8.99 -3.39
C MET A 1 -28.68 -8.58 -3.55
N PHE A 2 -28.34 -7.29 -3.65
CA PHE A 2 -26.95 -6.81 -3.87
C PHE A 2 -25.92 -7.35 -2.86
N LYS A 3 -26.21 -7.32 -1.55
CA LYS A 3 -25.34 -7.90 -0.50
C LYS A 3 -25.11 -9.41 -0.63
N SER A 4 -26.00 -10.16 -1.29
CA SER A 4 -25.83 -11.60 -1.49
C SER A 4 -24.94 -11.89 -2.70
N PHE A 5 -25.09 -11.08 -3.74
CA PHE A 5 -24.27 -11.14 -4.95
C PHE A 5 -22.81 -10.78 -4.64
N VAL A 6 -22.58 -9.69 -3.91
CA VAL A 6 -21.23 -9.28 -3.47
C VAL A 6 -20.57 -10.38 -2.63
N ARG A 7 -21.30 -10.95 -1.65
CA ARG A 7 -20.78 -12.06 -0.82
C ARG A 7 -20.48 -13.35 -1.59
N PHE A 8 -21.14 -13.58 -2.72
CA PHE A 8 -20.87 -14.72 -3.58
C PHE A 8 -19.56 -14.55 -4.35
N PHE A 9 -19.34 -13.36 -4.93
CA PHE A 9 -18.09 -13.02 -5.61
C PHE A 9 -16.90 -13.03 -4.64
N ASP A 10 -17.06 -12.47 -3.45
CA ASP A 10 -16.03 -12.44 -2.41
C ASP A 10 -15.54 -13.84 -2.03
N ARG A 11 -16.47 -14.78 -1.78
CA ARG A 11 -16.13 -16.18 -1.48
C ARG A 11 -15.49 -16.95 -2.65
N LEU A 12 -15.84 -16.59 -3.89
CA LEU A 12 -15.23 -17.18 -5.08
C LEU A 12 -13.83 -16.64 -5.30
N GLU A 13 -13.66 -15.32 -5.14
CA GLU A 13 -12.38 -14.64 -5.26
C GLU A 13 -11.38 -15.23 -4.28
N ASP A 14 -11.73 -15.37 -3.00
CA ASP A 14 -10.85 -15.95 -1.99
C ASP A 14 -10.41 -17.37 -2.34
N LYS A 15 -11.33 -18.22 -2.80
CA LYS A 15 -11.01 -19.61 -3.18
C LYS A 15 -10.09 -19.67 -4.40
N VAL A 16 -10.34 -18.82 -5.41
CA VAL A 16 -9.51 -18.77 -6.61
C VAL A 16 -8.13 -18.19 -6.28
N ARG A 17 -8.07 -17.13 -5.47
CA ARG A 17 -6.84 -16.46 -5.03
C ARG A 17 -5.92 -17.42 -4.25
N VAL A 18 -6.45 -18.19 -3.30
CA VAL A 18 -5.68 -19.19 -2.53
C VAL A 18 -5.16 -20.33 -3.43
N ARG A 19 -5.95 -20.78 -4.40
CA ARG A 19 -5.56 -21.87 -5.31
C ARG A 19 -4.56 -21.42 -6.38
N LEU A 20 -4.66 -20.18 -6.88
CA LEU A 20 -3.74 -19.64 -7.89
C LEU A 20 -2.45 -19.07 -7.29
N SER A 21 -2.41 -18.68 -6.01
CA SER A 21 -1.18 -18.18 -5.37
C SER A 21 -0.05 -19.23 -5.31
N HIS A 22 -0.39 -20.52 -5.31
CA HIS A 22 0.57 -21.62 -5.40
C HIS A 22 1.15 -21.82 -6.82
N ARG A 23 0.59 -21.17 -7.84
CA ARG A 23 1.02 -21.25 -9.25
C ARG A 23 1.20 -19.82 -9.82
N SER A 24 2.17 -19.09 -9.27
CA SER A 24 2.46 -17.69 -9.59
C SER A 24 2.58 -17.40 -11.10
N ILE A 25 3.22 -18.30 -11.87
CA ILE A 25 3.40 -18.14 -13.32
C ILE A 25 2.07 -18.19 -14.08
N ILE A 26 1.21 -19.18 -13.79
CA ILE A 26 -0.09 -19.34 -14.47
C ILE A 26 -1.01 -18.18 -14.10
N TYR A 27 -0.98 -17.76 -12.83
CA TYR A 27 -1.71 -16.58 -12.37
C TYR A 27 -1.30 -15.31 -13.12
N ALA A 28 0.00 -15.07 -13.27
CA ALA A 28 0.50 -13.91 -14.01
C ALA A 28 0.12 -13.96 -15.50
N LEU A 29 0.17 -15.13 -16.13
CA LEU A 29 -0.19 -15.31 -17.53
C LEU A 29 -1.68 -15.06 -17.78
N ILE A 30 -2.55 -15.66 -16.97
CA ILE A 30 -4.00 -15.48 -17.06
C ILE A 30 -4.34 -14.03 -16.71
N GLY A 31 -3.84 -13.52 -15.58
CA GLY A 31 -4.10 -12.16 -15.12
C GLY A 31 -3.69 -11.11 -16.14
N GLY A 32 -2.46 -11.18 -16.65
CA GLY A 32 -1.98 -10.27 -17.69
C GLY A 32 -2.82 -10.36 -18.97
N SER A 33 -3.12 -11.57 -19.45
CA SER A 33 -3.95 -11.76 -20.65
C SER A 33 -5.37 -11.19 -20.47
N MET A 34 -5.99 -11.43 -19.31
CA MET A 34 -7.33 -10.95 -19.01
C MET A 34 -7.38 -9.43 -18.87
N VAL A 35 -6.36 -8.79 -18.28
CA VAL A 35 -6.27 -7.32 -18.19
C VAL A 35 -6.19 -6.69 -19.59
N VAL A 36 -5.38 -7.26 -20.48
CA VAL A 36 -5.28 -6.78 -21.87
C VAL A 36 -6.61 -6.96 -22.61
N LEU A 37 -7.25 -8.11 -22.49
CA LEU A 37 -8.56 -8.37 -23.10
C LEU A 37 -9.67 -7.48 -22.53
N PHE A 38 -9.62 -7.19 -21.23
CA PHE A 38 -10.57 -6.30 -20.56
C PHE A 38 -10.47 -4.88 -21.12
N TRP A 39 -9.25 -4.34 -21.21
CA TRP A 39 -9.02 -3.02 -21.78
C TRP A 39 -9.42 -2.95 -23.26
N ARG A 40 -9.11 -4.01 -24.01
CA ARG A 40 -9.63 -4.18 -25.38
C ARG A 40 -11.15 -4.14 -25.41
N GLY A 41 -11.83 -4.83 -24.49
CA GLY A 41 -13.29 -4.83 -24.40
C GLY A 41 -13.87 -3.43 -24.17
N ILE A 42 -13.22 -2.61 -23.32
CA ILE A 42 -13.62 -1.22 -23.08
C ILE A 42 -13.53 -0.39 -24.36
N TRP A 43 -12.42 -0.49 -25.10
CA TRP A 43 -12.25 0.21 -26.37
C TRP A 43 -13.30 -0.18 -27.41
N HIS A 44 -13.46 -1.48 -27.66
CA HIS A 44 -14.46 -1.98 -28.61
C HIS A 44 -15.89 -1.60 -28.21
N THR A 45 -16.18 -1.52 -26.91
CA THR A 45 -17.49 -1.05 -26.43
C THR A 45 -17.69 0.42 -26.77
N GLY A 46 -16.65 1.25 -26.61
CA GLY A 46 -16.65 2.65 -27.05
C GLY A 46 -16.89 2.78 -28.55
N ASP A 47 -16.19 1.99 -29.36
CA ASP A 47 -16.33 2.00 -30.83
C ASP A 47 -17.74 1.58 -31.27
N ILE A 48 -18.31 0.54 -30.63
CA ILE A 48 -19.68 0.10 -30.91
C ILE A 48 -20.68 1.19 -30.54
N LEU A 49 -20.49 1.88 -29.40
CA LEU A 49 -21.36 2.98 -28.97
C LEU A 49 -21.22 4.19 -29.89
N MET A 50 -20.02 4.46 -30.41
CA MET A 50 -19.80 5.47 -31.44
C MET A 50 -20.57 5.09 -32.72
N ALA A 51 -20.41 3.86 -33.19
CA ALA A 51 -21.00 3.34 -34.44
C ALA A 51 -22.54 3.29 -34.41
N LYS A 52 -23.16 3.19 -33.22
CA LYS A 52 -24.62 3.27 -33.04
C LYS A 52 -25.21 4.64 -33.39
N GLY A 53 -24.37 5.67 -33.52
CA GLY A 53 -24.80 7.02 -33.91
C GLY A 53 -25.65 7.72 -32.85
N GLY A 54 -26.17 8.91 -33.22
CA GLY A 54 -26.97 9.75 -32.32
C GLY A 54 -26.16 10.32 -31.16
N PHE A 55 -26.78 10.40 -29.98
CA PHE A 55 -26.14 10.92 -28.77
C PHE A 55 -24.90 10.12 -28.36
N TRP A 56 -24.95 8.79 -28.45
CA TRP A 56 -23.83 7.90 -28.12
C TRP A 56 -22.66 8.07 -29.12
N GLY A 57 -22.98 8.28 -30.40
CA GLY A 57 -22.02 8.66 -31.44
C GLY A 57 -21.23 9.91 -31.09
N TRP A 58 -21.92 10.98 -30.69
CA TRP A 58 -21.30 12.24 -30.30
C TRP A 58 -20.51 12.12 -28.99
N PHE A 59 -21.07 11.45 -27.97
CA PHE A 59 -20.41 11.30 -26.67
C PHE A 59 -19.13 10.45 -26.73
N PHE A 60 -19.13 9.41 -27.58
CA PHE A 60 -17.97 8.53 -27.79
C PHE A 60 -17.03 8.98 -28.91
N TYR A 61 -17.27 10.12 -29.55
CA TYR A 61 -16.39 10.66 -30.60
C TYR A 61 -14.95 10.92 -30.07
N GLU A 62 -13.92 10.60 -30.85
CA GLU A 62 -12.52 10.51 -30.39
C GLU A 62 -12.00 11.79 -29.69
N PRO A 63 -12.22 13.01 -30.22
CA PRO A 63 -11.82 14.24 -29.55
C PRO A 63 -12.65 14.55 -28.30
N ILE A 64 -13.95 14.21 -28.31
CA ILE A 64 -14.87 14.49 -27.19
C ILE A 64 -14.54 13.58 -26.02
N THR A 65 -14.31 12.30 -26.29
CA THR A 65 -13.87 11.32 -25.30
C THR A 65 -12.57 11.71 -24.66
N LEU A 66 -11.58 12.16 -25.43
CA LEU A 66 -10.33 12.66 -24.88
C LEU A 66 -10.55 13.83 -23.91
N ILE A 67 -11.39 14.80 -24.27
CA ILE A 67 -11.64 15.99 -23.44
C ILE A 67 -12.31 15.61 -22.12
N TRP A 68 -13.43 14.88 -22.14
CA TRP A 68 -14.14 14.57 -20.90
C TRP A 68 -13.38 13.55 -20.04
N THR A 69 -12.69 12.57 -20.65
CA THR A 69 -11.87 11.60 -19.89
C THR A 69 -10.74 12.33 -19.19
N SER A 70 -10.03 13.22 -19.89
CA SER A 70 -8.95 14.02 -19.32
C SER A 70 -9.45 14.91 -18.19
N LEU A 71 -10.61 15.55 -18.35
CA LEU A 71 -11.20 16.40 -17.32
C LEU A 71 -11.56 15.58 -16.05
N ILE A 72 -12.20 14.41 -16.21
CA ILE A 72 -12.52 13.53 -15.07
C ILE A 72 -11.25 12.99 -14.42
N LEU A 73 -10.24 12.61 -15.20
CA LEU A 73 -8.96 12.14 -14.68
C LEU A 73 -8.22 13.24 -13.90
N LEU A 74 -8.32 14.50 -14.35
CA LEU A 74 -7.78 15.64 -13.63
C LEU A 74 -8.55 15.91 -12.33
N LEU A 75 -9.89 15.92 -12.38
CA LEU A 75 -10.75 16.14 -11.21
C LEU A 75 -10.57 15.07 -10.12
N THR A 76 -10.37 13.82 -10.52
CA THR A 76 -10.12 12.70 -9.59
C THR A 76 -8.67 12.66 -9.10
N GLY A 77 -7.78 13.51 -9.62
CA GLY A 77 -6.34 13.46 -9.34
C GLY A 77 -5.62 12.24 -9.94
N LEU A 78 -6.34 11.33 -10.60
CA LEU A 78 -5.79 10.12 -11.21
C LEU A 78 -4.88 10.41 -12.40
N PHE A 79 -5.08 11.53 -13.09
CA PHE A 79 -4.17 11.95 -14.16
C PHE A 79 -2.75 12.16 -13.61
N VAL A 80 -2.62 12.96 -12.56
CA VAL A 80 -1.31 13.20 -11.94
C VAL A 80 -0.78 11.91 -11.29
N SER A 81 -1.64 11.12 -10.67
CA SER A 81 -1.23 9.85 -10.04
C SER A 81 -0.69 8.82 -11.05
N SER A 82 -1.37 8.61 -12.17
CA SER A 82 -0.94 7.64 -13.20
C SER A 82 0.31 8.09 -13.96
N PHE A 83 0.49 9.39 -14.20
CA PHE A 83 1.62 9.89 -15.00
C PHE A 83 2.86 10.24 -14.16
N ILE A 84 2.68 10.69 -12.92
CA ILE A 84 3.75 11.19 -12.03
C ILE A 84 3.77 10.42 -10.71
N GLY A 85 2.58 10.06 -10.19
CA GLY A 85 2.39 9.59 -8.82
C GLY A 85 2.81 8.16 -8.51
N GLU A 86 2.63 7.15 -9.36
CA GLU A 86 2.90 5.75 -8.94
C GLU A 86 4.33 5.58 -8.42
N ARG A 87 5.34 6.10 -9.12
CA ARG A 87 6.73 6.01 -8.65
C ARG A 87 7.04 6.99 -7.52
N ILE A 88 6.50 8.21 -7.55
CA ILE A 88 6.78 9.24 -6.52
C ILE A 88 6.10 8.90 -5.19
N VAL A 89 4.85 8.49 -5.21
CA VAL A 89 4.08 8.02 -4.04
C VAL A 89 4.71 6.75 -3.46
N ILE A 90 5.06 5.76 -4.30
CA ILE A 90 5.76 4.55 -3.81
C ILE A 90 7.14 4.92 -3.22
N SER A 91 7.87 5.85 -3.82
CA SER A 91 9.16 6.31 -3.29
C SER A 91 9.02 7.08 -1.97
N GLY A 92 7.95 7.86 -1.81
CA GLY A 92 7.58 8.58 -0.60
C GLY A 92 7.24 7.61 0.54
N LEU A 93 6.34 6.65 0.29
CA LEU A 93 5.97 5.61 1.25
C LEU A 93 7.17 4.75 1.66
N LYS A 94 8.06 4.42 0.71
CA LYS A 94 9.29 3.67 1.02
C LYS A 94 10.28 4.47 1.85
N ARG A 95 10.33 5.80 1.66
CA ARG A 95 11.17 6.71 2.45
C ARG A 95 10.62 6.88 3.86
N GLU A 96 9.31 7.07 4.02
CA GLU A 96 8.65 7.15 5.34
C GLU A 96 8.88 5.86 6.14
N LYS A 97 8.66 4.69 5.54
CA LYS A 97 8.94 3.41 6.19
C LYS A 97 10.38 3.30 6.67
N LYS A 98 11.35 3.70 5.83
CA LYS A 98 12.77 3.70 6.22
C LYS A 98 13.08 4.65 7.38
N ILE A 99 12.36 5.77 7.50
CA ILE A 99 12.50 6.70 8.63
C ILE A 99 11.95 6.04 9.89
N THR A 100 10.76 5.44 9.82
CA THR A 100 10.14 4.72 10.95
C THR A 100 11.02 3.59 11.46
N ASP A 101 11.55 2.74 10.56
CA ASP A 101 12.44 1.63 10.94
C ASP A 101 13.69 2.13 11.68
N LYS A 102 14.29 3.25 11.22
CA LYS A 102 15.44 3.87 11.90
C LYS A 102 15.09 4.46 13.25
N THR A 103 13.93 5.12 13.38
CA THR A 103 13.47 5.66 14.65
C THR A 103 13.21 4.53 15.65
N GLU A 104 12.69 3.39 15.22
CA GLU A 104 12.52 2.23 16.09
C GLU A 104 13.86 1.65 16.55
N GLU A 105 14.86 1.55 15.66
CA GLU A 105 16.24 1.17 16.02
C GLU A 105 16.87 2.14 17.03
N GLU A 106 16.69 3.46 16.83
CA GLU A 106 17.18 4.50 17.75
C GLU A 106 16.50 4.39 19.13
N VAL A 107 15.18 4.18 19.18
CA VAL A 107 14.43 3.99 20.45
C VAL A 107 14.90 2.74 21.18
N GLN A 108 15.14 1.61 20.47
CA GLN A 108 15.68 0.41 21.10
C GLN A 108 17.11 0.60 21.63
N ALA A 109 17.94 1.36 20.91
CA ALA A 109 19.28 1.70 21.37
C ALA A 109 19.22 2.54 22.66
N GLU A 110 18.37 3.57 22.71
CA GLU A 110 18.15 4.39 23.90
C GLU A 110 17.64 3.57 25.09
N GLU A 111 16.64 2.69 24.89
CA GLU A 111 16.19 1.78 25.96
C GLU A 111 17.32 0.91 26.52
N SER A 112 18.20 0.44 25.64
CA SER A 112 19.35 -0.37 26.04
C SER A 112 20.37 0.42 26.86
N GLU A 113 20.57 1.70 26.54
CA GLU A 113 21.44 2.59 27.30
C GLU A 113 20.83 2.97 28.65
N ILE A 114 19.53 3.26 28.69
CA ILE A 114 18.80 3.53 29.94
C ILE A 114 18.92 2.32 30.87
N LYS A 115 18.72 1.09 30.38
CA LYS A 115 18.91 -0.14 31.18
C LYS A 115 20.35 -0.35 31.67
N LYS A 116 21.35 0.19 30.97
CA LYS A 116 22.75 0.14 31.43
C LYS A 116 23.00 1.19 32.50
N LEU A 117 22.44 2.39 32.35
CA LEU A 117 22.49 3.46 33.35
C LEU A 117 21.83 3.03 34.66
N ASP A 118 20.66 2.41 34.58
CA ASP A 118 19.92 1.92 35.75
C ASP A 118 20.73 0.89 36.54
N ARG A 119 21.33 -0.09 35.84
CA ARG A 119 22.24 -1.08 36.45
C ARG A 119 23.48 -0.45 37.11
N LYS A 120 24.04 0.60 36.51
CA LYS A 120 25.16 1.33 37.12
C LYS A 120 24.71 2.07 38.37
N MET A 121 23.50 2.65 38.36
CA MET A 121 22.91 3.31 39.53
C MET A 121 22.73 2.33 40.69
N ASP A 122 22.20 1.14 40.41
CA ASP A 122 22.02 0.06 41.40
C ASP A 122 23.36 -0.40 42.00
N LEU A 123 24.40 -0.57 41.17
CA LEU A 123 25.73 -0.93 41.63
C LEU A 123 26.31 0.14 42.57
N ILE A 124 26.20 1.42 42.19
CA ILE A 124 26.65 2.53 43.03
C ILE A 124 25.91 2.56 44.37
N MET A 125 24.58 2.37 44.36
CA MET A 125 23.79 2.29 45.60
C MET A 125 24.22 1.13 46.50
N LYS A 126 24.55 -0.02 45.89
CA LYS A 126 25.05 -1.19 46.61
C LYS A 126 26.43 -0.95 47.22
N GLU A 127 27.35 -0.33 46.47
CA GLU A 127 28.67 0.04 46.99
C GLU A 127 28.58 1.04 48.15
N ILE A 128 27.72 2.07 48.02
CA ILE A 128 27.49 3.07 49.08
C ILE A 128 26.93 2.40 50.34
N THR A 129 25.99 1.46 50.22
CA THR A 129 25.43 0.76 51.38
C THR A 129 26.47 -0.13 52.06
N THR A 130 27.28 -0.87 51.30
CA THR A 130 28.38 -1.67 51.87
C THR A 130 29.43 -0.81 52.59
N LEU A 131 29.81 0.33 52.02
CA LEU A 131 30.74 1.27 52.66
C LEU A 131 30.18 1.83 53.98
N LYS A 132 28.88 2.09 54.02
CA LYS A 132 28.21 2.62 55.21
C LYS A 132 28.15 1.58 56.33
N ASP A 133 27.92 0.31 56.00
CA ASP A 133 27.93 -0.80 56.97
C ASP A 133 29.32 -1.09 57.53
N ASP A 134 30.37 -1.00 56.70
CA ASP A 134 31.76 -1.16 57.15
C ASP A 134 32.21 -0.02 58.07
N LEU A 135 31.73 1.20 57.82
CA LEU A 135 31.93 2.36 58.71
C LEU A 135 31.18 2.23 60.03
N ALA A 136 30.05 1.54 60.07
CA ALA A 136 29.25 1.34 61.29
C ALA A 136 29.79 0.23 62.21
N LYS A 137 30.64 -0.65 61.70
CA LYS A 137 31.26 -1.76 62.46
C LYS A 137 32.62 -1.40 63.09
N LYS A 138 33.13 -0.20 62.83
CA LYS A 138 34.44 0.29 63.30
C LYS A 138 34.27 1.30 64.42
#